data_AF-A0A1F8XNS7-F1
#
_entry.id   AF-A0A1F8XNS7-F1
#
_cell.length_a   1.000
_cell.length_b   1.000
_cell.length_c   1.000
_cell.angle_alpha   90.00
_cell.angle_beta   90.00
_cell.angle_gamma   90.00
#
_symmetry.space_group_name_H-M   'P 1'
#
loop_
_entity.id
_entity.type
_entity.pdbx_description
1 polymer ?
#
loop_
_entity_poly.entity_id
_entity_poly.type
_entity_poly.pdbx_seq_one_letter_code
_entity_poly.pdbx_strand_id
1 'polypeptide(L)'
;MGVKGRLKDMGLVDIVQIFNAERKTVAVHLGSEMGYGRVYIKDGQIVHAMYREFTGPEAFFQLLAWKDGEFEVEPDAAAPDRTISESPEGLILEGLRRLDEARGKGRDQGANVGDIESIRLMNRLLEIGILEKI
;
A
#
# COMPACT_ATOMS: atom_id res chain seq x y z
N MET A 1 16.56 1.05 8.81
CA MET A 1 16.37 2.23 7.93
C MET A 1 15.40 1.81 6.85
N GLY A 2 14.25 2.46 6.76
CA GLY A 2 13.22 2.13 5.78
C GLY A 2 13.36 2.90 4.47
N VAL A 3 12.58 2.54 3.46
CA VAL A 3 12.44 3.37 2.24
C VAL A 3 11.30 4.35 2.44
N LYS A 4 11.57 5.64 2.18
CA LYS A 4 10.57 6.71 2.19
C LYS A 4 10.21 7.16 0.77
N GLY A 5 8.99 7.62 0.59
CA GLY A 5 8.51 8.20 -0.66
C GLY A 5 7.19 8.95 -0.47
N ARG A 6 6.65 9.49 -1.56
CA ARG A 6 5.36 10.22 -1.54
C ARG A 6 4.27 9.47 -2.28
N LEU A 7 3.07 9.53 -1.72
CA LEU A 7 1.89 8.83 -2.25
C LEU A 7 1.39 9.39 -3.59
N LYS A 8 1.68 10.65 -3.89
CA LYS A 8 1.37 11.23 -5.21
C LYS A 8 2.28 10.76 -6.33
N ASP A 9 3.49 10.33 -5.97
CA ASP A 9 4.47 9.81 -6.92
C ASP A 9 4.21 8.30 -7.10
N MET A 10 3.81 7.59 -6.03
CA MET A 10 3.50 6.17 -6.05
C MET A 10 2.37 5.84 -5.07
N GLY A 11 1.25 5.33 -5.58
CA GLY A 11 0.07 5.06 -4.77
C GLY A 11 0.23 3.81 -3.90
N LEU A 12 -0.62 3.68 -2.88
CA LEU A 12 -0.65 2.48 -2.02
C LEU A 12 -0.87 1.19 -2.81
N VAL A 13 -1.64 1.24 -3.91
CA VAL A 13 -1.86 0.10 -4.81
C VAL A 13 -0.55 -0.41 -5.40
N ASP A 14 0.27 0.48 -5.95
CA ASP A 14 1.55 0.12 -6.58
C ASP A 14 2.52 -0.48 -5.55
N ILE A 15 2.56 0.11 -4.36
CA ILE A 15 3.40 -0.35 -3.25
C ILE A 15 3.00 -1.78 -2.83
N VAL A 16 1.71 -2.02 -2.64
CA VAL A 16 1.20 -3.36 -2.28
C VAL A 16 1.48 -4.37 -3.38
N GLN A 17 1.31 -4.00 -4.65
CA GLN A 17 1.56 -4.89 -5.77
C GLN A 17 3.03 -5.34 -5.85
N ILE A 18 3.99 -4.44 -5.60
CA ILE A 18 5.42 -4.80 -5.52
C ILE A 18 5.64 -5.83 -4.41
N PHE A 19 5.18 -5.53 -3.18
CA PHE A 19 5.46 -6.42 -2.06
C PHE A 19 4.72 -7.76 -2.15
N ASN A 20 3.57 -7.79 -2.81
CA ASN A 20 2.86 -9.02 -3.15
C ASN A 20 3.67 -9.87 -4.14
N ALA A 21 4.11 -9.28 -5.26
CA ALA A 21 4.90 -9.98 -6.27
C ALA A 21 6.20 -10.56 -5.70
N GLU A 22 6.88 -9.78 -4.86
CA GLU A 22 8.14 -10.14 -4.22
C GLU A 22 7.97 -11.02 -2.96
N ARG A 23 6.72 -11.35 -2.58
CA ARG A 23 6.34 -12.10 -1.37
C ARG A 23 7.02 -11.60 -0.10
N LYS A 24 7.10 -10.28 0.07
CA LYS A 24 7.80 -9.66 1.20
C LYS A 24 6.93 -9.57 2.44
N THR A 25 7.59 -9.52 3.58
CA THR A 25 6.98 -9.20 4.88
C THR A 25 7.44 -7.81 5.30
N VAL A 26 6.52 -6.85 5.36
CA VAL A 26 6.79 -5.43 5.63
C VAL A 26 5.61 -4.76 6.32
N ALA A 27 5.87 -3.64 7.00
CA ALA A 27 4.83 -2.65 7.33
C ALA A 27 5.03 -1.40 6.47
N VAL A 28 3.94 -0.92 5.86
CA VAL A 28 3.90 0.36 5.15
C VAL A 28 3.22 1.37 6.07
N HIS A 29 4.00 2.30 6.60
CA HIS A 29 3.52 3.44 7.37
C HIS A 29 3.09 4.55 6.41
N LEU A 30 1.95 5.16 6.63
CA LEU A 30 1.35 6.19 5.78
C LEU A 30 1.07 7.42 6.65
N GLY A 31 1.42 8.61 6.16
CA GLY A 31 1.17 9.88 6.83
C GLY A 31 0.67 10.94 5.85
N SER A 32 -0.37 11.68 6.22
CA SER A 32 -0.87 12.84 5.46
C SER A 32 -1.52 13.84 6.41
N GLU A 33 -2.05 14.95 5.87
CA GLU A 33 -2.89 15.88 6.65
C GLU A 33 -4.15 15.20 7.22
N MET A 34 -4.57 14.06 6.65
CA MET A 34 -5.71 13.28 7.15
C MET A 34 -5.33 12.40 8.36
N GLY A 35 -4.04 12.25 8.68
CA GLY A 35 -3.56 11.53 9.86
C GLY A 35 -2.48 10.49 9.53
N TYR A 36 -2.47 9.39 10.28
CA TYR A 36 -1.52 8.30 10.13
C TYR A 36 -2.23 6.95 10.01
N GLY A 37 -1.72 6.08 9.14
CA GLY A 37 -2.19 4.71 9.00
C GLY A 37 -1.06 3.74 8.74
N ARG A 38 -1.37 2.45 8.82
CA ARG A 38 -0.42 1.35 8.60
C ARG A 38 -1.09 0.22 7.83
N VAL A 39 -0.32 -0.39 6.95
CA VAL A 39 -0.69 -1.64 6.26
C VAL A 39 0.41 -2.65 6.50
N TYR A 40 0.05 -3.83 7.01
CA TYR A 40 0.97 -4.91 7.26
C TYR A 40 0.81 -5.98 6.19
N ILE A 41 1.94 -6.34 5.58
CA ILE A 41 2.04 -7.34 4.54
C ILE A 41 2.93 -8.46 5.09
N LYS A 42 2.49 -9.71 4.97
CA LYS A 42 3.24 -10.90 5.35
C LYS A 42 3.23 -11.89 4.20
N ASP A 43 4.41 -12.30 3.75
CA ASP A 43 4.59 -13.22 2.62
C ASP A 43 3.81 -12.76 1.37
N GLY A 44 3.79 -11.45 1.12
CA GLY A 44 3.04 -10.79 0.05
C GLY A 44 1.53 -10.60 0.32
N GLN A 45 0.98 -11.16 1.40
CA GLN A 45 -0.43 -11.04 1.75
C GLN A 45 -0.67 -9.86 2.69
N ILE A 46 -1.69 -9.05 2.43
CA ILE A 46 -2.14 -8.02 3.37
C ILE A 46 -2.83 -8.72 4.53
N VAL A 47 -2.25 -8.66 5.73
CA VAL A 47 -2.77 -9.38 6.91
C VAL A 47 -3.47 -8.47 7.91
N HIS A 48 -3.16 -7.17 7.87
CA HIS A 48 -3.72 -6.19 8.79
C HIS A 48 -3.59 -4.77 8.25
N ALA A 49 -4.51 -3.89 8.62
CA ALA A 49 -4.42 -2.46 8.36
C ALA A 49 -5.08 -1.67 9.49
N MET A 50 -4.58 -0.46 9.74
CA MET A 50 -5.08 0.44 10.79
C MET A 50 -5.10 1.88 10.28
N TYR A 51 -6.19 2.60 10.55
CA TYR A 51 -6.29 4.02 10.30
C TYR A 51 -7.35 4.64 11.21
N ARG A 52 -6.94 5.55 12.10
CA ARG A 52 -7.81 6.11 13.16
C ARG A 52 -8.54 5.01 13.93
N GLU A 53 -9.86 5.01 13.94
CA GLU A 53 -10.73 3.99 14.55
C GLU A 53 -10.94 2.74 13.68
N PHE A 54 -10.58 2.79 12.39
CA PHE A 54 -10.77 1.68 11.47
C PHE A 54 -9.64 0.66 11.62
N THR A 55 -10.01 -0.62 11.50
CA THR A 55 -9.10 -1.77 11.47
C THR A 55 -9.51 -2.72 10.35
N GLY A 56 -8.56 -3.46 9.77
CA GLY A 56 -8.85 -4.46 8.74
C GLY A 56 -9.19 -3.86 7.37
N PRO A 57 -10.07 -4.50 6.59
CA PRO A 57 -10.38 -4.07 5.22
C PRO A 57 -10.84 -2.61 5.16
N GLU A 58 -11.68 -2.17 6.09
CA GLU A 58 -12.17 -0.79 6.18
C GLU A 58 -11.02 0.22 6.28
N ALA A 59 -10.03 -0.05 7.13
CA ALA A 59 -8.85 0.80 7.25
C ALA A 59 -8.06 0.86 5.95
N PHE A 60 -7.86 -0.30 5.31
CA PHE A 60 -7.17 -0.37 4.03
C PHE A 60 -7.88 0.45 2.95
N PHE A 61 -9.21 0.37 2.84
CA PHE A 61 -9.98 1.14 1.85
C PHE A 61 -9.88 2.65 2.07
N GLN A 62 -9.89 3.11 3.33
CA GLN A 62 -9.70 4.53 3.64
C GLN A 62 -8.30 5.01 3.23
N LEU A 63 -7.27 4.20 3.48
CA LEU A 63 -5.89 4.52 3.12
C LEU A 63 -5.65 4.47 1.60
N LEU A 64 -6.30 3.55 0.89
CA LEU A 64 -6.23 3.43 -0.57
C LEU A 64 -6.81 4.66 -1.30
N ALA A 65 -7.70 5.40 -0.65
CA ALA A 65 -8.24 6.67 -1.13
C ALA A 65 -7.22 7.80 -1.18
N TRP A 66 -6.11 7.71 -0.42
CA TRP A 66 -5.15 8.80 -0.29
C TRP A 66 -4.39 9.03 -1.59
N LYS A 67 -4.34 10.28 -2.02
CA LYS A 67 -3.65 10.72 -3.25
C LYS A 67 -2.40 11.56 -2.98
N ASP A 68 -2.19 11.98 -1.74
CA ASP A 68 -1.00 12.70 -1.30
C ASP A 68 -0.65 12.29 0.14
N GLY A 69 0.57 12.64 0.55
CA GLY A 69 1.18 12.20 1.79
C GLY A 69 2.49 11.46 1.55
N GLU A 70 3.00 10.87 2.62
CA GLU A 70 4.26 10.14 2.66
C GLU A 70 4.03 8.69 3.04
N PHE A 71 4.92 7.82 2.57
CA PHE A 71 5.00 6.45 3.05
C PHE A 71 6.42 6.12 3.53
N GLU A 72 6.52 5.21 4.49
CA GLU A 72 7.77 4.59 4.94
C GLU A 72 7.60 3.07 5.02
N VAL A 73 8.53 2.34 4.42
CA VAL A 73 8.55 0.86 4.44
C VAL A 73 9.46 0.38 5.55
N GLU A 74 8.90 -0.37 6.48
CA GLU A 74 9.61 -1.08 7.54
C GLU A 74 9.71 -2.56 7.20
N PRO A 75 10.91 -3.10 6.90
CA PRO A 75 11.09 -4.52 6.61
C PRO A 75 10.92 -5.38 7.85
N ASP A 76 10.50 -6.64 7.65
CA ASP A 76 10.38 -7.68 8.69
C ASP A 76 9.47 -7.31 9.86
N ALA A 77 8.60 -6.32 9.67
CA ALA A 77 7.67 -5.86 10.69
C ALA A 77 6.56 -6.89 10.93
N ALA A 78 6.42 -7.34 12.17
CA ALA A 78 5.33 -8.22 12.57
C ALA A 78 4.01 -7.45 12.66
N ALA A 79 2.94 -8.02 12.08
CA ALA A 79 1.60 -7.49 12.26
C ALA A 79 1.14 -7.69 13.71
N PRO A 80 0.53 -6.67 14.35
CA PRO A 80 0.05 -6.78 15.73
C PRO A 80 -1.16 -7.72 15.84
N ASP A 81 -1.90 -7.91 14.75
CA ASP A 81 -3.05 -8.80 14.65
C ASP A 81 -3.21 -9.30 13.21
N ARG A 82 -4.13 -10.23 12.96
CA ARG A 82 -4.56 -10.67 11.63
C ARG A 82 -6.05 -10.41 11.47
N THR A 83 -6.38 -9.33 10.75
CA THR A 83 -7.76 -8.88 10.57
C THR A 83 -8.20 -8.89 9.10
N ILE A 84 -7.32 -9.31 8.19
CA ILE A 84 -7.57 -9.42 6.75
C ILE A 84 -7.24 -10.85 6.32
N SER A 85 -8.11 -11.43 5.50
CA SER A 85 -7.99 -12.82 5.03
C SER A 85 -8.15 -12.97 3.51
N GLU A 86 -8.66 -11.94 2.87
CA GLU A 86 -8.87 -11.84 1.44
C GLU A 86 -7.54 -11.59 0.71
N SER A 87 -7.49 -11.93 -0.58
CA SER A 87 -6.27 -11.72 -1.36
C SER A 87 -5.99 -10.23 -1.59
N PRO A 88 -4.72 -9.82 -1.76
CA PRO A 88 -4.37 -8.44 -2.11
C PRO A 88 -5.15 -7.92 -3.32
N GLU A 89 -5.30 -8.74 -4.36
CA GLU A 89 -6.06 -8.39 -5.56
C GLU A 89 -7.53 -8.15 -5.24
N GLY A 90 -8.13 -9.02 -4.43
CA GLY A 90 -9.52 -8.89 -3.99
C GLY A 90 -9.77 -7.59 -3.21
N LEU A 91 -8.89 -7.26 -2.25
CA LEU A 91 -8.98 -5.99 -1.52
C LEU A 91 -8.80 -4.79 -2.44
N ILE A 92 -7.83 -4.83 -3.35
CA ILE A 92 -7.57 -3.72 -4.26
C ILE A 92 -8.78 -3.49 -5.18
N LEU A 93 -9.31 -4.53 -5.81
CA LEU A 93 -10.49 -4.40 -6.69
C LEU A 93 -11.70 -3.86 -5.93
N GLU A 94 -11.98 -4.37 -4.73
CA GLU A 94 -13.09 -3.89 -3.91
C GLU A 94 -12.88 -2.43 -3.46
N GLY A 95 -11.66 -2.06 -3.07
CA GLY A 95 -11.32 -0.68 -2.70
C GLY A 95 -11.50 0.29 -3.87
N LEU A 96 -11.04 -0.09 -5.05
CA LEU A 96 -11.22 0.71 -6.27
C LEU A 96 -12.70 0.84 -6.64
N ARG A 97 -13.48 -0.24 -6.57
CA ARG A 97 -14.93 -0.21 -6.78
C ARG A 97 -15.61 0.80 -5.86
N ARG A 98 -15.27 0.80 -4.56
CA ARG A 98 -15.82 1.74 -3.58
C ARG A 98 -15.47 3.19 -3.90
N LEU A 99 -14.25 3.47 -4.37
CA LEU A 99 -13.83 4.81 -4.78
C LEU A 99 -14.61 5.31 -5.98
N ASP A 100 -14.85 4.46 -6.97
CA ASP A 100 -15.62 4.80 -8.17
C ASP A 100 -17.10 5.06 -7.82
N GLU A 101 -17.66 4.28 -6.91
CA GLU A 101 -19.02 4.47 -6.40
C GLU A 101 -19.17 5.79 -5.63
N ALA A 102 -18.20 6.11 -4.77
CA ALA A 102 -18.18 7.37 -4.03
C ALA A 102 -18.03 8.61 -4.95
N ARG A 103 -17.42 8.45 -6.12
CA ARG A 103 -17.21 9.53 -7.11
C ARG A 103 -18.41 9.77 -8.03
N GLY A 104 -19.42 8.89 -8.03
CA GLY A 104 -20.67 9.06 -8.78
C GLY A 104 -20.48 9.19 -10.29
N LYS A 105 -20.48 8.07 -11.03
CA LYS A 105 -20.54 7.97 -12.51
C LYS A 105 -19.97 9.18 -13.28
N GLY A 106 -18.67 9.43 -13.12
CA GLY A 106 -17.90 10.36 -13.94
C GLY A 106 -16.66 9.62 -14.46
N ARG A 107 -16.57 9.45 -15.78
CA ARG A 107 -15.46 8.78 -16.46
C ARG A 107 -14.11 9.46 -16.22
N ASP A 108 -13.09 8.60 -16.16
CA ASP A 108 -11.66 8.79 -16.38
C ASP A 108 -10.84 9.60 -15.36
N GLN A 109 -10.02 8.89 -14.59
CA GLN A 109 -8.66 8.58 -15.04
C GLN A 109 -8.03 7.51 -14.14
N GLY A 110 -7.83 6.32 -14.72
CA GLY A 110 -6.81 5.39 -14.26
C GLY A 110 -5.46 6.06 -14.45
N ALA A 111 -4.94 6.67 -13.39
CA ALA A 111 -3.58 7.18 -13.39
C ALA A 111 -2.64 5.99 -13.24
N ASN A 112 -2.30 5.37 -14.37
CA ASN A 112 -1.09 4.58 -14.50
C ASN A 112 0.09 5.57 -14.42
N VAL A 113 0.53 5.87 -13.20
CA VAL A 113 1.87 6.40 -12.94
C VAL A 113 2.64 5.26 -12.25
N GLY A 114 2.63 4.09 -12.89
CA GLY A 114 3.15 2.86 -12.29
C GLY A 114 4.63 2.63 -12.56
N ASP A 115 5.11 2.88 -13.77
CA ASP A 115 6.34 2.19 -14.19
C ASP A 115 7.63 2.82 -13.64
N ILE A 116 7.81 4.14 -13.76
CA ILE A 116 9.09 4.78 -13.41
C ILE A 116 9.29 4.85 -11.88
N GLU A 117 8.26 5.24 -11.13
CA GLU A 117 8.38 5.34 -9.67
C GLU A 117 8.44 3.97 -9.00
N SER A 118 7.75 2.96 -9.55
CA SER A 118 7.94 1.57 -9.12
C SER A 118 9.36 1.08 -9.37
N ILE A 119 9.94 1.35 -10.54
CA ILE A 119 11.36 1.03 -10.82
C ILE A 119 12.28 1.71 -9.81
N ARG A 120 12.05 2.99 -9.49
CA ARG A 120 12.86 3.69 -8.47
C ARG A 120 12.69 3.08 -7.09
N LEU A 121 11.47 2.74 -6.68
CA LEU A 121 11.23 2.08 -5.40
C LEU A 121 11.94 0.73 -5.37
N MET A 122 11.76 -0.11 -6.39
CA MET A 122 12.44 -1.41 -6.49
C MET A 122 13.96 -1.26 -6.41
N ASN A 123 14.56 -0.30 -7.13
CA ASN A 123 15.99 -0.05 -7.05
C ASN A 123 16.44 0.35 -5.64
N ARG A 124 15.70 1.27 -4.98
CA ARG A 124 16.00 1.64 -3.58
C ARG A 124 15.88 0.43 -2.64
N LEU A 125 14.86 -0.41 -2.82
CA LEU A 125 14.68 -1.61 -2.01
C LEU A 125 15.79 -2.64 -2.24
N LEU A 126 16.31 -2.77 -3.47
CA LEU A 126 17.48 -3.60 -3.78
C LEU A 126 18.75 -3.05 -3.12
N GLU A 127 18.97 -1.73 -3.17
CA GLU A 127 20.13 -1.06 -2.58
C GLU A 127 20.25 -1.28 -1.07
N ILE A 128 19.11 -1.28 -0.36
CA ILE A 128 19.09 -1.49 1.09
C ILE A 128 18.85 -2.94 1.51
N GLY A 129 18.82 -3.88 0.55
CA GLY A 129 18.71 -5.32 0.81
C GLY A 129 17.32 -5.79 1.23
N ILE A 130 16.26 -4.99 1.02
CA ILE A 130 14.87 -5.45 1.23
C ILE A 130 14.44 -6.38 0.09
N LEU A 131 14.81 -6.07 -1.16
CA LEU A 131 14.65 -6.95 -2.31
C LEU A 131 15.98 -7.64 -2.66
N GLU A 132 15.93 -8.81 -3.27
CA GLU A 132 17.10 -9.55 -3.77
C GLU A 132 17.19 -9.41 -5.29
N LYS A 133 18.42 -9.32 -5.85
CA LYS A 133 18.61 -9.40 -7.30
C LYS A 133 18.36 -10.83 -7.74
N ILE A 134 17.45 -11.01 -8.70
CA ILE A 134 17.25 -12.28 -9.44
C ILE A 134 18.52 -12.60 -10.24
#